data_AF-A0A9E6EK88-F1
#
_entry.id   AF-A0A9E6EK88-F1
#
_cell.length_a   1.000
_cell.length_b   1.000
_cell.length_c   1.000
_cell.angle_alpha   90.00
_cell.angle_beta   90.00
_cell.angle_gamma   90.00
#
_symmetry.space_group_name_H-M   'P 1'
#
loop_
_entity.id
_entity.type
_entity.pdbx_description
1 polymer ?
#
loop_
_entity_poly.entity_id
_entity_poly.type
_entity_poly.pdbx_seq_one_letter_code
_entity_poly.pdbx_strand_id
1 'polypeptide(L)'
;MRAWATSLRVPAGFLALGAFLFAGVLKAGPTLSRLPVDLTLLAGSGLAWVLLRAWILGARAASGRGLGLTGLWYATFLPGAALAAPTSYAFQKVATLFSFSLLASLAPFVLVREEADLRPFLDAVALFCLVLTVDGLLGAGGGAQRLETAGGGTIALGRSAGFLFLFGALLLARPGPLSLPILGLTG
;
A
#
# COMPACT_ATOMS: atom_id res chain seq x y z
N MET A 1 -28.82 -8.95 -0.11
CA MET A 1 -27.84 -9.11 -1.22
C MET A 1 -26.80 -7.98 -1.34
N ARG A 2 -26.98 -6.76 -0.80
CA ARG A 2 -25.96 -5.69 -0.88
C ARG A 2 -24.70 -5.90 -0.01
N ALA A 3 -24.78 -6.66 1.09
CA ALA A 3 -23.67 -6.85 2.03
C ALA A 3 -22.50 -7.72 1.49
N TRP A 4 -22.77 -8.62 0.53
CA TRP A 4 -21.72 -9.47 -0.06
C TRP A 4 -20.89 -8.74 -1.12
N ALA A 5 -21.50 -7.80 -1.84
CA ALA A 5 -20.81 -7.01 -2.86
C ALA A 5 -19.86 -5.94 -2.28
N THR A 6 -20.00 -5.59 -1.00
CA THR A 6 -19.06 -4.74 -0.26
C THR A 6 -17.90 -5.55 0.32
N SER A 7 -18.14 -6.78 0.78
CA SER A 7 -17.13 -7.66 1.39
C SER A 7 -15.93 -7.99 0.49
N LEU A 8 -16.12 -8.19 -0.83
CA LEU A 8 -15.02 -8.49 -1.75
C LEU A 8 -14.27 -7.26 -2.27
N ARG A 9 -14.75 -6.03 -2.03
CA ARG A 9 -14.14 -4.81 -2.56
C ARG A 9 -12.90 -4.39 -1.77
N VAL A 10 -12.94 -4.54 -0.45
CA VAL A 10 -11.87 -4.12 0.46
C VAL A 10 -10.60 -5.00 0.28
N PRO A 11 -10.70 -6.35 0.25
CA PRO A 11 -9.52 -7.19 0.02
C PRO A 11 -8.87 -6.91 -1.34
N ALA A 12 -9.67 -6.76 -2.40
CA ALA A 12 -9.15 -6.49 -3.74
C ALA A 12 -8.40 -5.15 -3.83
N GLY A 13 -8.91 -4.11 -3.16
CA GLY A 13 -8.25 -2.82 -3.10
C GLY A 13 -6.94 -2.85 -2.32
N PHE A 14 -6.93 -3.53 -1.18
CA PHE A 14 -5.72 -3.75 -0.39
C PHE A 14 -4.68 -4.57 -1.17
N LEU A 15 -5.10 -5.62 -1.89
CA LEU A 15 -4.22 -6.38 -2.78
C LEU A 15 -3.64 -5.51 -3.89
N ALA A 16 -4.47 -4.69 -4.55
CA ALA A 16 -4.01 -3.81 -5.62
C ALA A 16 -2.98 -2.79 -5.11
N LEU A 17 -3.23 -2.18 -3.95
CA LEU A 17 -2.31 -1.23 -3.33
C LEU A 17 -1.02 -1.91 -2.87
N GLY A 18 -1.14 -3.07 -2.21
CA GLY A 18 0.01 -3.87 -1.78
C GLY A 18 0.88 -4.31 -2.96
N ALA A 19 0.27 -4.85 -4.01
CA ALA A 19 0.95 -5.27 -5.23
C ALA A 19 1.64 -4.08 -5.94
N PHE A 20 1.00 -2.91 -5.98
CA PHE A 20 1.58 -1.70 -6.53
C PHE A 20 2.82 -1.24 -5.75
N LEU A 21 2.74 -1.20 -4.42
CA LEU A 21 3.87 -0.84 -3.56
C LEU A 21 5.01 -1.87 -3.65
N PHE A 22 4.69 -3.13 -3.96
CA PHE A 22 5.66 -4.21 -4.16
C PHE A 22 6.24 -4.32 -5.57
N ALA A 23 5.58 -3.72 -6.58
CA ALA A 23 5.90 -3.96 -7.98
C ALA A 23 7.37 -3.65 -8.32
N GLY A 24 7.95 -2.61 -7.71
CA GLY A 24 9.36 -2.26 -7.88
C GLY A 24 10.32 -3.37 -7.40
N VAL A 25 10.01 -4.02 -6.28
CA VAL A 25 10.82 -5.13 -5.75
C VAL A 25 10.68 -6.36 -6.61
N LEU A 26 9.45 -6.70 -7.00
CA LEU A 26 9.20 -7.85 -7.87
C LEU A 26 9.97 -7.71 -9.19
N LYS A 27 9.97 -6.50 -9.78
CA LYS A 27 10.71 -6.20 -11.01
C LYS A 27 12.22 -6.30 -10.85
N ALA A 28 12.77 -6.06 -9.66
CA ALA A 28 14.20 -6.17 -9.39
C ALA A 28 14.71 -7.63 -9.41
N GLY A 29 13.81 -8.62 -9.40
CA GLY A 29 14.18 -10.04 -9.45
C GLY A 29 14.80 -10.48 -10.80
N PRO A 30 15.72 -11.47 -10.81
CA PRO A 30 16.36 -11.95 -12.04
C PRO A 30 15.38 -12.53 -13.08
N THR A 31 14.28 -13.09 -12.63
CA THR A 31 13.24 -13.70 -13.47
C THR A 31 12.31 -12.66 -14.09
N LEU A 32 11.85 -11.69 -13.29
CA LEU A 32 10.87 -10.68 -13.71
C LEU A 32 11.48 -9.45 -14.39
N SER A 33 12.79 -9.20 -14.19
CA SER A 33 13.51 -8.12 -14.88
C SER A 33 13.56 -8.28 -16.40
N ARG A 34 13.32 -9.49 -16.92
CA ARG A 34 13.27 -9.79 -18.36
C ARG A 34 11.93 -9.47 -19.00
N LEU A 35 10.90 -9.16 -18.22
CA LEU A 35 9.59 -8.83 -18.78
C LEU A 35 9.67 -7.49 -19.53
N PRO A 36 9.11 -7.40 -20.76
CA PRO A 36 9.11 -6.16 -21.52
C PRO A 36 8.14 -5.11 -20.95
N VAL A 37 7.37 -5.46 -19.93
CA VAL A 37 6.34 -4.61 -19.32
C VAL A 37 6.86 -4.05 -17.99
N ASP A 38 6.62 -2.75 -17.78
CA ASP A 38 6.88 -2.14 -16.48
C ASP A 38 5.82 -2.56 -15.46
N LEU A 39 6.18 -3.49 -14.55
CA LEU A 39 5.29 -3.96 -13.49
C LEU A 39 4.74 -2.83 -12.62
N THR A 40 5.52 -1.77 -12.40
CA THR A 40 5.06 -0.61 -11.62
C THR A 40 3.96 0.15 -12.35
N LEU A 41 4.11 0.32 -13.67
CA LEU A 41 3.05 0.93 -14.49
C LEU A 41 1.80 0.06 -14.48
N LEU A 42 1.95 -1.25 -14.69
CA LEU A 42 0.82 -2.18 -14.74
C LEU A 42 0.06 -2.24 -13.42
N ALA A 43 0.77 -2.36 -12.29
CA ALA A 43 0.17 -2.38 -10.96
C ALA A 43 -0.45 -1.02 -10.59
N GLY A 44 0.21 0.09 -10.97
CA GLY A 44 -0.31 1.44 -10.76
C GLY A 44 -1.59 1.70 -11.56
N SER A 45 -1.64 1.28 -12.83
CA SER A 45 -2.84 1.32 -13.65
C SER A 45 -3.96 0.45 -13.07
N GLY A 46 -3.63 -0.73 -12.56
CA GLY A 46 -4.59 -1.61 -11.88
C GLY A 46 -5.18 -0.96 -10.63
N LEU A 47 -4.36 -0.36 -9.78
CA LEU A 47 -4.81 0.40 -8.61
C LEU A 47 -5.70 1.58 -9.01
N ALA A 48 -5.27 2.38 -10.00
CA ALA A 48 -6.06 3.50 -10.51
C ALA A 48 -7.43 3.06 -11.02
N TRP A 49 -7.49 1.94 -11.74
CA TRP A 49 -8.75 1.34 -12.18
C TRP A 49 -9.65 0.93 -11.01
N VAL A 50 -9.09 0.28 -9.98
CA VAL A 50 -9.86 -0.12 -8.79
C VAL A 50 -10.44 1.10 -8.08
N LEU A 51 -9.65 2.15 -7.88
CA LEU A 51 -10.10 3.40 -7.24
C LEU A 51 -11.15 4.13 -8.09
N LEU A 52 -10.92 4.26 -9.40
CA LEU A 52 -11.86 4.88 -10.32
C LEU A 52 -13.19 4.11 -10.36
N ARG A 53 -13.14 2.78 -10.45
CA ARG A 53 -14.32 1.93 -10.39
C ARG A 53 -15.07 2.08 -9.07
N ALA A 54 -14.35 2.12 -7.95
CA ALA A 54 -14.98 2.37 -6.65
C ALA A 54 -15.74 3.70 -6.66
N TRP A 55 -15.12 4.75 -7.21
CA TRP A 55 -15.72 6.09 -7.30
C TRP A 55 -16.95 6.13 -8.23
N ILE A 56 -16.87 5.55 -9.43
CA ILE A 56 -18.00 5.43 -10.37
C ILE A 56 -19.18 4.68 -9.73
N LEU A 57 -18.89 3.66 -8.93
CA LEU A 57 -19.91 2.89 -8.20
C LEU A 57 -20.42 3.60 -6.93
N GLY A 58 -20.10 4.89 -6.75
CA GLY A 58 -20.60 5.72 -5.68
C GLY A 58 -19.89 5.52 -4.34
N ALA A 59 -18.68 4.93 -4.31
CA ALA A 59 -17.87 4.97 -3.12
C ALA A 59 -17.50 6.42 -2.79
N ARG A 60 -18.02 6.91 -1.66
CA ARG A 60 -17.60 8.17 -1.05
C ARG A 60 -16.31 7.95 -0.29
N ALA A 61 -15.33 8.82 -0.49
CA ALA A 61 -14.13 8.81 0.33
C ALA A 61 -14.47 8.94 1.81
N ALA A 62 -13.66 8.31 2.66
CA ALA A 62 -13.82 8.31 4.11
C ALA A 62 -13.83 9.72 4.70
N SER A 63 -13.05 10.62 4.10
CA SER A 63 -12.96 12.02 4.51
C SER A 63 -12.64 12.93 3.33
N GLY A 64 -13.60 13.78 2.95
CA GLY A 64 -13.37 14.84 1.95
C GLY A 64 -12.29 15.83 2.39
N ARG A 65 -12.21 16.11 3.70
CA ARG A 65 -11.13 16.92 4.29
C ARG A 65 -9.77 16.25 4.15
N GLY A 66 -9.69 14.94 4.39
CA GLY A 66 -8.45 14.16 4.24
C GLY A 66 -7.92 14.17 2.81
N LEU A 67 -8.81 13.98 1.83
CA LEU A 67 -8.46 14.12 0.41
C LEU A 67 -7.97 15.53 0.07
N GLY A 68 -8.69 16.56 0.53
CA GLY A 68 -8.32 17.96 0.29
C GLY A 68 -6.97 18.32 0.87
N LEU A 69 -6.68 17.92 2.11
CA LEU A 69 -5.39 18.14 2.77
C LEU A 69 -4.26 17.37 2.06
N THR A 70 -4.51 16.14 1.62
CA THR A 70 -3.53 15.35 0.87
C THR A 70 -3.21 16.02 -0.48
N GLY A 71 -4.24 16.48 -1.19
CA GLY A 71 -4.07 17.23 -2.44
C GLY A 71 -3.32 18.55 -2.24
N LEU A 72 -3.65 19.30 -1.18
CA LEU A 72 -2.96 20.55 -0.85
C LEU A 72 -1.49 20.31 -0.51
N TRP A 73 -1.20 19.28 0.29
CA TRP A 73 0.17 18.87 0.60
C TRP A 73 0.92 18.50 -0.69
N TYR A 74 0.33 17.74 -1.59
CA TYR A 74 0.92 17.43 -2.90
C TYR A 74 1.20 18.67 -3.75
N ALA A 75 0.29 19.65 -3.73
CA ALA A 75 0.45 20.89 -4.49
C ALA A 75 1.72 21.66 -4.07
N THR A 76 2.14 21.57 -2.80
CA THR A 76 3.37 22.22 -2.30
C THR A 76 4.65 21.72 -2.99
N PHE A 77 4.64 20.51 -3.55
CA PHE A 77 5.79 19.94 -4.22
C PHE A 77 5.85 20.23 -5.73
N LEU A 78 4.76 20.71 -6.33
CA LEU A 78 4.69 20.96 -7.77
C LEU A 78 5.76 21.95 -8.27
N PRO A 79 6.07 23.06 -7.56
CA PRO A 79 7.13 23.97 -8.01
C PRO A 79 8.50 23.28 -8.06
N GLY A 80 8.84 22.52 -7.02
CA GLY A 80 10.10 21.76 -6.98
C GLY A 80 10.17 20.69 -8.06
N ALA A 81 9.05 19.99 -8.30
CA ALA A 81 8.94 18.98 -9.35
C ALA A 81 9.13 19.58 -10.76
N ALA A 82 8.54 20.75 -11.01
CA ALA A 82 8.67 21.45 -12.29
C ALA A 82 10.11 21.92 -12.54
N LEU A 83 10.80 22.42 -11.51
CA LEU A 83 12.18 22.88 -11.61
C LEU A 83 13.20 21.74 -11.72
N ALA A 84 12.90 20.57 -11.15
CA ALA A 84 13.81 19.41 -11.13
C ALA A 84 13.90 18.65 -12.47
N ALA A 85 13.08 19.02 -13.47
CA ALA A 85 12.91 18.27 -14.71
C ALA A 85 13.26 19.09 -15.96
N PRO A 86 14.54 19.42 -16.22
CA PRO A 86 14.94 20.26 -17.35
C PRO A 86 14.81 19.58 -18.72
N THR A 87 14.59 18.27 -18.76
CA THR A 87 14.47 17.49 -20.00
C THR A 87 13.13 16.77 -20.05
N SER A 88 12.64 16.46 -21.25
CA SER A 88 11.41 15.69 -21.46
C SER A 88 11.46 14.32 -20.76
N TYR A 89 12.62 13.66 -20.75
CA TYR A 89 12.83 12.40 -20.05
C TYR A 89 12.75 12.56 -18.52
N ALA A 90 13.41 13.57 -17.96
CA ALA A 90 13.32 13.86 -16.53
C ALA A 90 11.88 14.20 -16.13
N PHE A 91 11.18 14.96 -16.96
CA PHE A 91 9.77 15.30 -16.74
C PHE A 91 8.89 14.06 -16.69
N GLN A 92 9.05 13.12 -17.63
CA GLN A 92 8.28 11.87 -17.63
C GLN A 92 8.50 11.06 -16.35
N LYS A 93 9.75 10.99 -15.85
CA LYS A 93 10.04 10.31 -14.59
C LYS A 93 9.41 10.99 -13.39
N VAL A 94 9.57 12.31 -13.29
CA VAL A 94 9.00 13.11 -12.19
C VAL A 94 7.48 13.01 -12.21
N ALA A 95 6.85 13.19 -13.37
CA ALA A 95 5.40 13.05 -13.53
C ALA A 95 4.92 11.66 -13.12
N THR A 96 5.57 10.60 -13.59
CA THR A 96 5.23 9.21 -13.23
C THR A 96 5.33 9.01 -11.71
N LEU A 97 6.46 9.40 -11.10
CA LEU A 97 6.69 9.28 -9.66
C LEU A 97 5.62 10.04 -8.86
N PHE A 98 5.32 11.27 -9.25
CA PHE A 98 4.31 12.10 -8.59
C PHE A 98 2.92 11.52 -8.71
N SER A 99 2.49 11.12 -9.91
CA SER A 99 1.18 10.51 -10.13
C SER A 99 1.00 9.24 -9.31
N PHE A 100 2.04 8.40 -9.24
CA PHE A 100 2.02 7.15 -8.51
C PHE A 100 2.06 7.33 -7.00
N SER A 101 2.82 8.29 -6.52
CA SER A 101 2.86 8.61 -5.10
C SER A 101 1.52 9.21 -4.65
N LEU A 102 0.92 10.07 -5.48
CA LEU A 102 -0.42 10.63 -5.23
C LEU A 102 -1.48 9.53 -5.23
N LEU A 103 -1.41 8.61 -6.19
CA LEU A 103 -2.32 7.47 -6.24
C LEU A 103 -2.23 6.61 -4.98
N ALA A 104 -1.00 6.31 -4.52
CA ALA A 104 -0.75 5.56 -3.30
C ALA A 104 -1.31 6.28 -2.06
N SER A 105 -1.14 7.60 -1.96
CA SER A 105 -1.59 8.38 -0.80
C SER A 105 -3.10 8.55 -0.76
N LEU A 106 -3.77 8.61 -1.91
CA LEU A 106 -5.22 8.72 -2.00
C LEU A 106 -5.93 7.37 -1.77
N ALA A 107 -5.28 6.25 -2.09
CA ALA A 107 -5.89 4.93 -2.01
C ALA A 107 -6.48 4.61 -0.63
N PRO A 108 -5.80 4.83 0.52
CA PRO A 108 -6.37 4.55 1.84
C PRO A 108 -7.70 5.28 2.11
N PHE A 109 -7.87 6.52 1.64
CA PHE A 109 -9.10 7.29 1.84
C PHE A 109 -10.30 6.73 1.07
N VAL A 110 -10.05 5.93 0.04
CA VAL A 110 -11.09 5.26 -0.75
C VAL A 110 -11.30 3.82 -0.25
N LEU A 111 -10.23 3.16 0.22
CA LEU A 111 -10.23 1.76 0.62
C LEU A 111 -10.67 1.53 2.07
N VAL A 112 -10.31 2.42 3.00
CA VAL A 112 -10.63 2.32 4.43
C VAL A 112 -11.72 3.34 4.73
N ARG A 113 -12.97 2.91 4.76
CA ARG A 113 -14.14 3.81 4.82
C ARG A 113 -14.83 3.78 6.16
N GLU A 114 -14.87 2.61 6.77
CA GLU A 114 -15.57 2.35 8.03
C GLU A 114 -14.60 1.86 9.10
N GLU A 115 -14.99 1.97 10.37
CA GLU A 115 -14.21 1.42 11.49
C GLU A 115 -13.96 -0.08 11.33
N ALA A 116 -14.91 -0.79 10.72
CA ALA A 116 -14.78 -2.20 10.37
C ALA A 116 -13.63 -2.48 9.39
N ASP A 117 -13.30 -1.55 8.49
CA ASP A 117 -12.17 -1.67 7.57
C ASP A 117 -10.83 -1.32 8.25
N LEU A 118 -10.89 -0.49 9.29
CA LEU A 118 -9.72 -0.03 10.02
C LEU A 118 -9.13 -1.13 10.91
N ARG A 119 -9.96 -1.97 11.54
CA ARG A 119 -9.48 -3.04 12.42
C ARG A 119 -8.54 -4.02 11.71
N PRO A 120 -8.88 -4.60 10.55
CA PRO A 120 -7.98 -5.51 9.83
C PRO A 120 -6.71 -4.82 9.33
N PHE A 121 -6.78 -3.52 9.02
CA PHE A 121 -5.59 -2.73 8.70
C PHE A 121 -4.68 -2.59 9.93
N LEU A 122 -5.22 -2.24 11.10
CA LEU A 122 -4.46 -2.15 12.35
C LEU A 122 -3.90 -3.50 12.78
N ASP A 123 -4.64 -4.60 12.59
CA ASP A 123 -4.16 -5.96 12.84
C ASP A 123 -2.98 -6.30 11.92
N ALA A 124 -3.03 -5.89 10.65
CA ALA A 124 -1.92 -6.05 9.73
C ALA A 124 -0.70 -5.22 10.15
N VAL A 125 -0.91 -4.00 10.67
CA VAL A 125 0.17 -3.18 11.27
C VAL A 125 0.78 -3.87 12.47
N ALA A 126 -0.04 -4.35 13.41
CA ALA A 126 0.43 -5.05 14.59
C ALA A 126 1.22 -6.31 14.23
N LEU A 127 0.71 -7.12 13.30
CA LEU A 127 1.37 -8.33 12.83
C LEU A 127 2.71 -8.01 12.14
N PHE A 128 2.74 -6.97 11.30
CA PHE A 128 3.98 -6.55 10.65
C PHE A 128 5.01 -6.02 11.64
N CYS A 129 4.59 -5.20 12.61
CA CYS A 129 5.47 -4.74 13.70
C CYS A 129 6.02 -5.92 14.53
N LEU A 130 5.20 -6.94 14.78
CA LEU A 130 5.64 -8.17 15.45
C LEU A 130 6.70 -8.91 14.62
N VAL A 131 6.48 -9.08 13.32
CA VAL A 131 7.46 -9.70 12.40
C VAL A 131 8.78 -8.91 12.41
N LEU A 132 8.72 -7.58 12.30
CA LEU A 132 9.92 -6.73 12.36
C LEU A 132 10.63 -6.82 13.71
N THR A 133 9.88 -6.93 14.81
CA THR A 133 10.46 -7.07 16.16
C THR A 133 11.18 -8.41 16.29
N VAL A 134 10.56 -9.50 15.85
CA VAL A 134 11.19 -10.84 15.84
C VAL A 134 12.42 -10.86 14.95
N ASP A 135 12.35 -10.31 13.74
CA ASP A 135 13.51 -10.17 12.85
C ASP A 135 14.64 -9.36 13.49
N GLY A 136 14.30 -8.24 14.14
CA GLY A 136 15.24 -7.41 14.87
C GLY A 136 15.95 -8.16 15.99
N LEU A 137 15.21 -8.94 16.77
CA LEU A 137 15.75 -9.76 17.87
C LEU A 137 16.65 -10.89 17.36
N LEU A 138 16.22 -11.62 16.32
CA LEU A 138 17.01 -12.70 15.72
C LEU A 138 18.27 -12.16 15.02
N GLY A 139 18.17 -11.00 14.38
CA GLY A 139 19.30 -10.34 13.72
C GLY A 139 20.35 -9.78 14.68
N ALA A 140 19.99 -9.47 15.94
CA ALA A 140 20.95 -9.04 16.97
C ALA A 140 21.93 -10.15 17.37
N GLY A 141 21.59 -11.42 17.11
CA GLY A 141 22.44 -12.59 17.36
C GLY A 141 23.56 -12.82 16.32
N GLY A 142 23.70 -11.97 15.31
CA GLY A 142 24.86 -11.95 14.40
C GLY A 142 24.90 -13.00 13.29
N GLY A 143 23.88 -13.86 13.14
CA GLY A 143 23.91 -14.97 12.16
C GLY A 143 22.73 -15.05 11.17
N ALA A 144 21.65 -14.30 11.39
CA ALA A 144 20.46 -14.37 10.54
C ALA A 144 20.47 -13.29 9.43
N GLN A 145 20.09 -13.67 8.20
CA GLN A 145 19.72 -12.70 7.18
C GLN A 145 18.54 -11.86 7.69
N ARG A 146 18.75 -10.54 7.79
CA ARG A 146 17.71 -9.60 8.23
C ARG A 146 16.74 -9.35 7.09
N LEU A 147 15.47 -9.15 7.42
CA LEU A 147 14.52 -8.61 6.46
C LEU A 147 15.00 -7.22 6.00
N GLU A 148 15.26 -7.07 4.70
CA GLU A 148 15.55 -5.77 4.05
C GLU A 148 14.33 -4.82 4.00
N THR A 149 13.40 -4.96 4.94
CA THR A 149 12.27 -4.06 5.15
C THR A 149 12.69 -2.79 5.89
N ALA A 150 13.75 -2.87 6.71
CA ALA A 150 14.23 -1.78 7.55
C ALA A 150 15.37 -0.99 6.88
N GLY A 151 15.04 -0.25 5.81
CA GLY A 151 15.93 0.77 5.23
C GLY A 151 15.40 2.18 5.54
N GLY A 152 16.29 3.15 5.78
CA GLY A 152 15.89 4.55 6.02
C GLY A 152 15.40 5.30 4.76
N GLY A 153 15.48 4.66 3.59
CA GLY A 153 15.09 5.26 2.32
C GLY A 153 13.59 5.13 2.01
N THR A 154 13.09 6.02 1.16
CA THR A 154 11.69 6.05 0.69
C THR A 154 11.25 4.73 0.04
N ILE A 155 12.17 4.03 -0.63
CA ILE A 155 11.90 2.71 -1.24
C ILE A 155 11.59 1.67 -0.17
N ALA A 156 12.37 1.61 0.90
CA ALA A 156 12.16 0.65 1.99
C ALA A 156 10.88 0.95 2.77
N LEU A 157 10.55 2.24 2.94
CA LEU A 157 9.26 2.66 3.50
C LEU A 157 8.08 2.20 2.62
N GLY A 158 8.19 2.37 1.30
CA GLY A 158 7.19 1.88 0.33
C GLY A 158 7.01 0.36 0.40
N ARG A 159 8.10 -0.39 0.50
CA ARG A 159 8.08 -1.86 0.68
C ARG A 159 7.36 -2.27 1.95
N SER A 160 7.70 -1.63 3.07
CA SER A 160 7.08 -1.89 4.37
C SER A 160 5.59 -1.61 4.34
N ALA A 161 5.17 -0.49 3.75
CA ALA A 161 3.76 -0.19 3.52
C ALA A 161 3.08 -1.24 2.64
N GLY A 162 3.75 -1.71 1.58
CA GLY A 162 3.23 -2.78 0.72
C GLY A 162 2.91 -4.07 1.49
N PHE A 163 3.77 -4.47 2.43
CA PHE A 163 3.55 -5.66 3.25
C PHE A 163 2.30 -5.52 4.12
N LEU A 164 2.10 -4.34 4.71
CA LEU A 164 0.90 -4.02 5.49
C LEU A 164 -0.38 -4.26 4.69
N PHE A 165 -0.44 -3.75 3.46
CA PHE A 165 -1.63 -3.89 2.62
C PHE A 165 -1.83 -5.32 2.13
N LEU A 166 -0.76 -6.07 1.83
CA LEU A 166 -0.86 -7.49 1.49
C LEU A 166 -1.35 -8.33 2.68
N PHE A 167 -0.81 -8.11 3.88
CA PHE A 167 -1.30 -8.79 5.08
C PHE A 167 -2.75 -8.41 5.37
N GLY A 168 -3.09 -7.11 5.33
CA GLY A 168 -4.46 -6.64 5.53
C GLY A 168 -5.44 -7.30 4.56
N ALA A 169 -5.07 -7.44 3.27
CA ALA A 169 -5.88 -8.16 2.32
C ALA A 169 -6.10 -9.63 2.68
N LEU A 170 -5.05 -10.33 3.15
CA LEU A 170 -5.16 -11.72 3.58
C LEU A 170 -6.06 -11.89 4.81
N LEU A 171 -5.96 -10.97 5.78
CA LEU A 171 -6.82 -10.97 6.97
C LEU A 171 -8.28 -10.69 6.58
N LEU A 172 -8.51 -9.73 5.67
CA LEU A 172 -9.84 -9.40 5.14
C LEU A 172 -10.46 -10.49 4.28
N ALA A 173 -9.64 -11.30 3.60
CA ALA A 173 -10.10 -12.40 2.76
C ALA A 173 -10.53 -13.64 3.58
N ARG A 174 -10.22 -13.70 4.88
CA ARG A 174 -10.61 -14.83 5.74
C ARG A 174 -12.07 -14.72 6.19
N PRO A 175 -12.87 -15.78 6.01
CA PRO A 175 -14.20 -15.86 6.61
C PRO A 175 -14.08 -16.15 8.11
N GLY A 176 -14.21 -15.11 8.95
CA GLY A 176 -14.33 -15.24 10.41
C GLY A 176 -13.31 -14.43 11.21
N PRO A 177 -13.57 -14.20 12.51
CA PRO A 177 -12.64 -13.49 13.39
C PRO A 177 -11.34 -14.28 13.53
N LEU A 178 -10.20 -13.58 13.50
CA LEU A 178 -8.94 -14.15 13.93
C LEU A 178 -9.02 -14.45 15.43
N SER A 179 -9.33 -15.69 15.76
CA SER A 179 -9.00 -16.26 17.05
C SER A 179 -7.49 -16.48 17.06
N LEU A 180 -6.72 -15.42 17.25
CA LEU A 180 -5.33 -15.56 17.66
C LEU A 180 -5.37 -15.99 19.13
N PRO A 181 -4.99 -17.24 19.48
CA PRO A 181 -4.97 -17.69 20.87
C PRO A 181 -3.82 -17.04 21.68
N ILE A 182 -3.34 -15.86 21.27
CA ILE A 182 -2.03 -15.34 21.67
C ILE A 182 -2.09 -14.59 23.00
N LEU A 183 -3.26 -14.18 23.47
CA LEU A 183 -3.42 -13.65 24.83
C LEU A 183 -4.72 -14.21 25.39
N GLY A 184 -4.62 -15.10 26.37
CA GLY A 184 -5.75 -15.54 27.22
C GLY A 184 -6.28 -14.39 28.09
N LEU A 185 -6.60 -13.26 27.47
CA LEU A 185 -7.25 -12.10 28.07
C LEU A 185 -8.69 -12.03 27.53
N THR A 186 -9.43 -13.11 27.75
CA THR A 186 -10.89 -13.03 27.89
C THR A 186 -11.16 -12.94 29.38
N GLY A 187 -11.20 -11.70 29.88
CA GLY A 187 -11.82 -11.32 31.15
C GLY A 187 -13.03 -10.47 30.86
#